data_AF-A0A942MTZ8-F1
#
_entry.id   AF-A0A942MTZ8-F1
#
_cell.length_a   1.000
_cell.length_b   1.000
_cell.length_c   1.000
_cell.angle_alpha   90.00
_cell.angle_beta   90.00
_cell.angle_gamma   90.00
#
_symmetry.space_group_name_H-M   'P 1'
#
loop_
_entity.id
_entity.type
_entity.pdbx_description
1 polymer ?
#
loop_
_entity_poly.entity_id
_entity_poly.type
_entity_poly.pdbx_seq_one_letter_code
_entity_poly.pdbx_strand_id
1 'polypeptide(L)'
;MNKATQTITNNTTEYLKFLKSKFKIYHLSNIFFRDMHYGTMEYLTKRGIKITYLDAETVTQEVTTHLETNGVLKRLDKQTFLLNYPEFWLPRKEVAPPAPKPVAATPTTTAPVTTPAQAS
;
A
#
# COMPACT_ATOMS: atom_id res chain seq x y z
N MET A 1 2.35 -15.02 26.33
CA MET A 1 1.92 -13.81 25.61
C MET A 1 2.55 -12.59 26.26
N ASN A 2 3.49 -11.94 25.58
CA ASN A 2 4.25 -10.81 26.13
C ASN A 2 3.39 -9.54 26.29
N LYS A 3 3.72 -8.67 27.26
CA LYS A 3 3.03 -7.37 27.47
C LYS A 3 3.03 -6.49 26.20
N ALA A 4 4.13 -6.55 25.44
CA ALA A 4 4.27 -5.87 24.15
C ALA A 4 3.26 -6.40 23.12
N THR A 5 3.19 -7.72 22.94
CA THR A 5 2.20 -8.41 22.09
C THR A 5 0.78 -7.99 22.46
N GLN A 6 0.46 -8.04 23.75
CA GLN A 6 -0.88 -7.72 24.25
C GLN A 6 -1.28 -6.25 23.97
N THR A 7 -0.31 -5.33 24.04
CA THR A 7 -0.53 -3.90 23.72
C THR A 7 -0.90 -3.71 22.25
N ILE A 8 -0.22 -4.44 21.36
CA ILE A 8 -0.46 -4.40 19.91
C ILE A 8 -1.80 -5.06 19.59
N THR A 9 -2.06 -6.24 20.16
CA THR A 9 -3.29 -7.00 19.94
C THR A 9 -4.54 -6.22 20.39
N ASN A 10 -4.52 -5.58 21.56
CA ASN A 10 -5.64 -4.76 22.03
C ASN A 10 -5.87 -3.51 21.17
N ASN A 11 -4.81 -2.98 20.54
CA ASN A 11 -4.87 -1.78 19.71
C ASN A 11 -4.59 -2.10 18.24
N THR A 12 -5.10 -3.25 17.76
CA THR A 12 -4.82 -3.77 16.41
C THR A 12 -5.11 -2.73 15.32
N THR A 13 -6.24 -2.01 15.43
CA THR A 13 -6.60 -0.97 14.46
C THR A 13 -5.64 0.22 14.47
N GLU A 14 -5.16 0.66 15.64
CA GLU A 14 -4.15 1.73 15.72
C GLU A 14 -2.81 1.28 15.13
N TYR A 15 -2.42 0.04 15.42
CA TYR A 15 -1.20 -0.56 14.88
C TYR A 15 -1.25 -0.65 13.34
N LEU A 16 -2.36 -1.13 12.78
CA LEU A 16 -2.54 -1.18 11.33
C LEU A 16 -2.57 0.23 10.70
N LYS A 17 -3.17 1.23 11.36
CA LYS A 17 -3.12 2.63 10.91
C LYS A 17 -1.69 3.18 10.92
N PHE A 18 -0.90 2.84 11.94
CA PHE A 18 0.50 3.20 12.03
C PHE A 18 1.31 2.58 10.88
N LEU A 19 1.13 1.28 10.63
CA LEU A 19 1.75 0.59 9.50
C LEU A 19 1.33 1.21 8.16
N LYS A 20 0.05 1.57 8.00
CA LYS A 20 -0.45 2.27 6.79
C LYS A 20 0.25 3.58 6.55
N SER A 21 0.44 4.38 7.59
CA SER A 21 1.13 5.67 7.48
C SER A 21 2.60 5.52 7.07
N LYS A 22 3.24 4.38 7.40
CA LYS A 22 4.67 4.15 7.16
C LYS A 22 4.93 3.44 5.83
N PHE A 23 4.18 2.38 5.54
CA PHE A 23 4.44 1.46 4.43
C PHE A 23 3.41 1.53 3.30
N LYS A 24 2.44 2.46 3.35
CA LYS A 24 1.36 2.60 2.35
C LYS A 24 0.66 1.26 2.04
N ILE A 25 0.24 0.54 3.08
CA ILE A 25 -0.51 -0.71 2.92
C ILE A 25 -1.97 -0.42 2.55
N TYR A 26 -2.55 -1.27 1.71
CA TYR A 26 -3.94 -1.18 1.26
C TYR A 26 -4.64 -2.52 1.43
N HIS A 27 -5.96 -2.52 1.28
CA HIS A 27 -6.68 -3.78 1.22
C HIS A 27 -6.14 -4.69 0.11
N LEU A 28 -5.91 -5.96 0.43
CA LEU A 28 -5.28 -7.00 -0.41
C LEU A 28 -3.83 -6.72 -0.81
N SER A 29 -3.16 -5.73 -0.21
CA SER A 29 -1.73 -5.55 -0.45
C SER A 29 -0.91 -6.61 0.28
N ASN A 30 0.20 -7.01 -0.34
CA ASN A 30 1.19 -7.87 0.29
C ASN A 30 1.98 -7.07 1.33
N ILE A 31 2.16 -7.67 2.50
CA ILE A 31 2.93 -7.17 3.63
C ILE A 31 4.03 -8.18 3.90
N PHE A 32 5.27 -7.70 3.98
CA PHE A 32 6.40 -8.54 4.37
C PHE A 32 6.57 -8.54 5.89
N PHE A 33 6.97 -9.68 6.42
CA PHE A 33 7.29 -9.86 7.84
C PHE A 33 8.33 -8.85 8.32
N ARG A 34 9.29 -8.49 7.47
CA ARG A 34 10.33 -7.50 7.78
C ARG A 34 9.74 -6.09 8.00
N ASP A 35 8.77 -5.68 7.19
CA ASP A 35 8.09 -4.39 7.36
C ASP A 35 7.27 -4.38 8.64
N MET A 36 6.59 -5.50 8.94
CA MET A 36 5.90 -5.71 10.20
C MET A 36 6.86 -5.66 11.39
N HIS A 37 8.05 -6.27 11.28
CA HIS A 37 9.04 -6.31 12.34
C HIS A 37 9.58 -4.91 12.66
N TYR A 38 10.00 -4.16 11.64
CA TYR A 38 10.42 -2.76 11.84
C TYR A 38 9.27 -1.88 12.31
N GLY A 39 8.05 -2.13 11.83
CA GLY A 39 6.84 -1.46 12.27
C GLY A 39 6.54 -1.69 13.76
N THR A 40 6.62 -2.94 14.22
CA THR A 40 6.50 -3.34 15.63
C THR A 40 7.54 -2.64 16.49
N MET A 41 8.82 -2.65 16.05
CA MET A 41 9.91 -2.00 16.78
C MET A 41 9.65 -0.49 16.94
N GLU A 42 9.31 0.20 15.86
CA GLU A 42 9.02 1.64 15.91
C GLU A 42 7.77 1.96 16.73
N TYR A 43 6.73 1.15 16.60
CA TYR A 43 5.49 1.32 17.35
C TYR A 43 5.71 1.20 18.87
N LEU A 44 6.49 0.20 19.30
CA LEU A 44 6.87 0.01 20.70
C LEU A 44 7.80 1.13 21.18
N THR A 45 8.76 1.54 20.34
CA THR A 45 9.69 2.64 20.64
C THR A 45 8.94 3.95 20.86
N LYS A 46 7.94 4.27 20.03
CA LYS A 46 7.07 5.45 20.20
C LYS A 46 6.25 5.42 21.49
N ARG A 47 5.98 4.23 22.04
CA ARG A 47 5.31 4.03 23.33
C ARG A 47 6.30 3.94 24.51
N GLY A 48 7.58 4.22 24.29
CA GLY A 48 8.64 4.20 25.31
C GLY A 48 9.11 2.80 25.70
N ILE A 49 8.70 1.75 24.97
CA ILE A 49 9.09 0.37 25.22
C ILE A 49 10.33 0.06 24.37
N LYS A 50 11.50 -0.02 25.00
CA LYS A 50 12.72 -0.48 24.35
C LYS A 50 12.70 -2.00 24.26
N ILE A 51 12.82 -2.51 23.04
CA ILE A 51 12.80 -3.94 22.76
C ILE A 51 14.04 -4.30 21.92
N THR A 52 14.62 -5.47 22.16
CA THR A 52 15.73 -5.96 21.33
C THR A 52 15.19 -6.44 19.98
N TYR A 53 16.08 -6.58 18.98
CA TYR A 53 15.70 -7.11 17.68
C TYR A 53 15.06 -8.50 17.79
N LEU A 54 15.65 -9.36 18.64
CA LEU A 54 15.23 -10.75 18.84
C LEU A 54 13.85 -10.84 19.53
N ASP A 55 13.64 -10.01 20.56
CA ASP A 55 12.32 -9.89 21.20
C ASP A 55 11.28 -9.35 20.23
N ALA A 56 11.63 -8.34 19.43
CA ALA A 56 10.70 -7.75 18.48
C ALA A 56 10.31 -8.74 17.37
N GLU A 57 11.21 -9.63 16.97
CA GLU A 57 10.92 -10.70 16.03
C GLU A 57 9.88 -11.66 16.63
N THR A 58 10.09 -12.09 17.87
CA THR A 58 9.18 -12.95 18.63
C THR A 58 7.80 -12.29 18.80
N VAL A 59 7.77 -11.03 19.21
CA VAL A 59 6.52 -10.26 19.35
C VAL A 59 5.81 -10.12 18.01
N THR A 60 6.54 -9.82 16.93
CA THR A 60 5.96 -9.71 15.59
C THR A 60 5.37 -11.05 15.17
N GLN A 61 6.03 -12.17 15.43
CA GLN A 61 5.52 -13.49 15.12
C GLN A 61 4.24 -13.82 15.88
N GLU A 62 4.16 -13.51 17.17
CA GLU A 62 2.93 -13.67 17.97
C GLU A 62 1.80 -12.78 17.42
N VAL A 63 2.08 -11.51 17.13
CA VAL A 63 1.09 -10.56 16.57
C VAL A 63 0.59 -11.03 15.22
N THR A 64 1.49 -11.49 14.34
CA THR A 64 1.13 -11.93 12.99
C THR A 64 0.24 -13.17 13.04
N THR A 65 0.58 -14.13 13.90
CA THR A 65 -0.24 -15.33 14.16
C THR A 65 -1.63 -14.95 14.69
N HIS A 66 -1.70 -13.97 15.59
CA HIS A 66 -2.97 -13.48 16.10
C HIS A 66 -3.81 -12.82 15.00
N LEU A 67 -3.23 -11.97 14.16
CA LEU A 67 -3.91 -11.33 13.04
C LEU A 67 -4.36 -12.34 11.98
N GLU A 68 -3.59 -13.41 11.78
CA GLU A 68 -3.96 -14.54 10.91
C GLU A 68 -5.18 -15.29 11.46
N THR A 69 -5.18 -15.57 12.76
CA THR A 69 -6.31 -16.23 13.45
C THR A 69 -7.59 -15.41 13.40
N ASN A 70 -7.47 -14.07 13.47
CA ASN A 70 -8.61 -13.16 13.35
C ASN A 70 -9.06 -12.93 11.88
N GLY A 71 -8.38 -13.51 10.89
CA GLY A 71 -8.71 -13.35 9.47
C GLY A 71 -8.31 -12.00 8.86
N VAL A 72 -7.55 -11.17 9.60
CA VAL A 72 -7.07 -9.85 9.16
C VAL A 72 -5.86 -9.99 8.22
N LEU A 73 -4.99 -10.96 8.50
CA LEU A 73 -3.88 -11.32 7.62
C LEU A 73 -4.13 -12.71 7.04
N LYS A 74 -3.86 -12.87 5.74
CA LYS A 74 -3.84 -14.18 5.10
C LYS A 74 -2.39 -14.52 4.78
N ARG A 75 -1.87 -15.58 5.39
CA ARG A 75 -0.50 -16.03 5.11
C ARG A 75 -0.39 -16.49 3.64
N LEU A 76 0.52 -15.87 2.90
CA LEU A 76 0.85 -16.27 1.53
C LEU A 76 2.11 -17.14 1.52
N ASP A 77 3.13 -16.73 2.28
CA ASP A 77 4.42 -17.40 2.33
C ASP A 77 4.94 -17.48 3.78
N LYS A 78 6.19 -17.91 4.01
CA LYS A 78 6.85 -17.87 5.32
C LYS A 78 7.11 -16.44 5.80
N GLN A 79 7.34 -15.51 4.87
CA GLN A 79 7.68 -14.12 5.19
C GLN A 79 6.72 -13.10 4.58
N THR A 80 5.66 -13.54 3.90
CA THR A 80 4.73 -12.65 3.19
C THR A 80 3.29 -12.96 3.60
N PHE A 81 2.54 -11.91 3.90
CA PHE A 81 1.16 -11.95 4.34
C PHE A 81 0.34 -11.00 3.47
N LEU A 82 -0.91 -11.33 3.22
CA LEU A 82 -1.84 -10.49 2.49
C LEU A 82 -2.79 -9.82 3.49
N LEU A 83 -2.89 -8.50 3.42
CA LEU A 83 -3.78 -7.74 4.31
C LEU A 83 -5.23 -7.88 3.84
N ASN A 84 -6.00 -8.70 4.54
CA ASN A 84 -7.43 -8.86 4.29
C ASN A 84 -8.25 -7.99 5.25
N TYR A 85 -8.16 -6.67 5.07
CA TYR A 85 -8.90 -5.72 5.92
C TYR A 85 -9.73 -4.75 5.08
N PRO A 86 -11.05 -4.95 4.96
CA PRO A 86 -11.90 -4.17 4.07
C PRO A 86 -11.97 -2.68 4.46
N GLU A 87 -11.75 -2.32 5.72
CA GLU A 87 -11.74 -0.89 6.13
C GLU A 87 -10.53 -0.09 5.60
N PHE A 88 -9.50 -0.77 5.06
CA PHE A 88 -8.42 -0.10 4.33
C PHE A 88 -8.75 0.09 2.84
N TRP A 89 -9.99 -0.16 2.40
CA TRP A 89 -10.45 0.26 1.08
C TRP A 89 -10.19 1.76 0.91
N LEU A 90 -9.39 2.09 -0.10
CA LEU A 90 -9.27 3.46 -0.56
C LEU A 90 -10.66 3.90 -1.04
N PRO A 91 -11.25 4.99 -0.52
CA PRO A 91 -12.37 5.59 -1.21
C PRO A 91 -11.87 5.94 -2.60
N ARG A 92 -12.50 5.37 -3.63
CA ARG A 92 -12.21 5.70 -5.03
C ARG A 92 -12.40 7.21 -5.16
N LYS A 93 -11.30 7.97 -5.14
CA LYS A 93 -11.32 9.30 -5.75
C LYS A 93 -11.49 9.04 -7.22
N GLU A 94 -12.71 9.18 -7.70
CA GLU A 94 -12.95 9.41 -9.12
C GLU A 94 -12.13 10.64 -9.48
N VAL A 95 -10.95 10.42 -10.06
CA VAL A 95 -10.28 11.47 -10.79
C VAL A 95 -11.21 11.73 -11.96
N ALA A 96 -11.96 12.82 -11.90
CA ALA A 96 -12.70 13.31 -13.06
C ALA A 96 -11.75 13.19 -14.25
N PRO A 97 -12.20 12.60 -15.39
CA PRO A 97 -11.33 12.34 -16.51
C PRO A 97 -10.54 13.61 -16.80
N PRO A 98 -9.22 13.54 -17.08
CA PRO A 98 -8.50 14.70 -17.52
C PRO A 98 -9.33 15.28 -18.66
N ALA A 99 -9.80 16.52 -18.48
CA ALA A 99 -10.50 17.25 -19.53
C ALA A 99 -9.72 17.00 -20.83
N PRO A 100 -10.38 16.70 -21.95
CA PRO A 100 -9.67 16.47 -23.19
C PRO A 100 -8.71 17.64 -23.37
N LYS A 101 -7.41 17.36 -23.31
CA LYS A 101 -6.40 18.33 -23.70
C LYS A 101 -6.87 18.83 -25.06
N PRO A 102 -6.94 20.14 -25.33
CA PRO A 102 -7.28 20.61 -26.66
C PRO A 102 -6.36 19.85 -27.60
N VAL A 103 -6.98 19.02 -28.44
CA VAL A 103 -6.29 18.24 -29.46
C VAL A 103 -5.63 19.32 -30.29
N ALA A 104 -4.33 19.51 -30.10
CA ALA A 104 -3.54 20.38 -30.94
C ALA A 104 -3.77 19.83 -32.34
N ALA A 105 -4.50 20.61 -33.14
CA ALA A 105 -4.85 20.26 -34.50
C ALA A 105 -3.58 19.77 -35.18
N THR A 106 -3.55 18.48 -35.51
CA THR A 106 -2.62 17.93 -36.47
C THR A 106 -2.78 18.80 -37.71
N PRO A 107 -1.75 19.52 -38.18
CA PRO A 107 -1.85 20.16 -39.47
C PRO A 107 -2.00 19.03 -40.49
N THR A 108 -3.20 18.93 -41.05
CA THR A 108 -3.47 18.15 -42.26
C THR A 108 -2.47 18.61 -43.29
N THR A 109 -1.54 17.74 -43.68
CA THR A 109 -0.69 17.91 -44.85
C THR A 109 -1.61 17.97 -46.08
N THR A 110 -2.08 19.16 -46.42
CA THR A 110 -2.59 19.47 -47.75
C THR A 110 -1.38 19.76 -48.63
N ALA A 111 -0.98 18.77 -49.43
CA ALA A 111 -0.06 18.99 -50.53
C ALA A 111 -0.75 19.88 -51.58
N PRO A 112 -0.12 20.98 -52.03
CA PRO A 112 -0.51 21.66 -53.25
C PRO A 112 0.53 21.36 -54.33
N VAL A 113 0.17 20.58 -55.35
CA VAL A 113 0.90 20.62 -56.63
C VAL A 113 -0.11 20.73 -57.77
N THR A 114 -0.39 22.00 -58.05
CA THR A 114 -0.57 22.65 -59.35
C THR A 114 -0.48 21.80 -60.61
N THR A 115 -1.58 21.83 -61.36
CA THR A 115 -1.73 21.73 -62.81
C THR A 115 -0.84 22.74 -63.56
N PRO A 116 -0.19 22.37 -64.68
CA PRO A 116 0.17 23.32 -65.73
C PRO A 116 -0.84 23.30 -66.88
N ALA A 117 -1.08 24.50 -67.40
CA ALA A 117 -2.07 24.88 -68.41
C ALA A 117 -1.75 24.40 -69.84
N GLN A 118 -2.75 24.55 -70.72
CA GLN A 118 -2.81 24.15 -72.12
C GLN A 118 -1.80 24.84 -73.06
N ALA A 119 -1.46 24.08 -74.11
CA ALA A 119 -1.30 24.41 -75.54
C ALA A 119 -0.88 25.82 -76.01
N SER A 120 0.14 25.83 -76.88
CA SER A 120 0.15 26.49 -78.19
C SER A 120 1.12 25.77 -79.11
#